data_AF-A0A2V8XVH6-F1
#
_entry.id   AF-A0A2V8XVH6-F1
#
_cell.length_a   1.000
_cell.length_b   1.000
_cell.length_c   1.000
_cell.angle_alpha   90.00
_cell.angle_beta   90.00
_cell.angle_gamma   90.00
#
_symmetry.space_group_name_H-M   'P 1'
#
loop_
_entity.id
_entity.type
_entity.pdbx_description
1 polymer ?
#
loop_
_entity_poly.entity_id
_entity_poly.type
_entity_poly.pdbx_seq_one_letter_code
_entity_poly.pdbx_strand_id
1 'polypeptide(L)' 'MIVRVFEDKMSLARAAAEQAATAMRRAILDRGRARIVVATGTSQLDFLDALTKAENIDWKRVEMFHLDEYVGLP' A
#
# COMPACT_ATOMS: atom_id res chain seq x y z
N MET A 1 13.39 7.26 -14.59
CA MET A 1 13.16 7.04 -13.14
C MET A 1 12.43 8.25 -12.59
N ILE A 2 11.28 8.07 -11.94
CA ILE A 2 10.54 9.17 -11.30
C ILE A 2 10.93 9.19 -9.82
N VAL A 3 11.37 10.34 -9.31
CA VAL A 3 11.69 10.54 -7.89
C VAL A 3 10.81 11.66 -7.37
N ARG A 4 10.15 11.43 -6.23
CA ARG A 4 9.36 12.43 -5.51
C ARG A 4 9.97 12.59 -4.12
N VAL A 5 10.26 13.82 -3.74
CA VAL A 5 10.78 14.18 -2.41
C VAL A 5 9.66 14.89 -1.66
N PHE A 6 9.51 14.54 -0.39
CA PHE A 6 8.50 15.11 0.49
C PHE A 6 9.18 15.72 1.71
N GLU A 7 8.53 16.68 2.33
CA GLU A 7 9.05 17.41 3.48
C GLU A 7 9.22 16.52 4.71
N ASP A 8 8.30 15.57 4.90
CA ASP A 8 8.29 14.69 6.06
C ASP A 8 7.80 13.26 5.73
N LYS A 9 7.91 12.38 6.72
CA LYS A 9 7.50 10.98 6.62
C LYS A 9 5.99 10.83 6.35
N MET A 10 5.15 11.69 6.93
CA MET A 10 3.69 11.57 6.85
C MET A 10 3.15 11.99 5.49
N SER A 11 3.68 13.07 4.92
CA SER A 11 3.39 13.54 3.56
C SER A 11 3.83 12.51 2.52
N LEU A 12 5.01 11.88 2.70
CA LEU A 12 5.44 10.75 1.89
C LEU A 12 4.46 9.57 2.00
N ALA A 13 4.12 9.14 3.21
CA ALA A 13 3.25 8.01 3.46
C ALA A 13 1.86 8.19 2.81
N ARG A 14 1.23 9.36 2.98
CA ARG A 14 -0.06 9.70 2.36
C ARG A 14 0.02 9.71 0.84
N ALA A 15 1.06 10.30 0.27
CA ALA A 15 1.23 10.36 -1.17
C ALA A 15 1.48 8.98 -1.79
N ALA A 16 2.26 8.12 -1.12
CA ALA A 16 2.47 6.74 -1.53
C ALA A 16 1.17 5.93 -1.41
N ALA A 17 0.42 6.08 -0.31
CA ALA A 17 -0.86 5.42 -0.09
C ALA A 17 -1.88 5.78 -1.16
N GLU A 18 -2.02 7.06 -1.52
CA GLU A 18 -2.95 7.49 -2.58
C GLU A 18 -2.56 6.92 -3.95
N GLN A 19 -1.25 6.86 -4.24
CA GLN A 19 -0.76 6.23 -5.47
C GLN A 19 -1.11 4.73 -5.53
N ALA A 20 -0.90 4.01 -4.41
CA ALA A 20 -1.26 2.60 -4.30
C ALA A 20 -2.78 2.40 -4.40
N ALA A 21 -3.58 3.19 -3.67
CA ALA A 21 -5.04 3.15 -3.69
C ALA A 21 -5.60 3.38 -5.10
N THR A 22 -5.07 4.36 -5.83
CA THR A 22 -5.44 4.63 -7.22
C THR A 22 -5.14 3.42 -8.12
N ALA A 23 -3.95 2.81 -7.99
CA ALA A 23 -3.58 1.63 -8.76
C ALA A 23 -4.46 0.41 -8.43
N MET A 24 -4.80 0.22 -7.15
CA MET A 24 -5.68 -0.85 -6.69
C MET A 24 -7.12 -0.68 -7.19
N ARG A 25 -7.68 0.53 -7.06
CA ARG A 25 -9.02 0.88 -7.59
C ARG A 25 -9.09 0.59 -9.09
N ARG A 26 -8.08 1.03 -9.85
CA ARG A 26 -7.98 0.74 -11.28
C ARG A 26 -7.87 -0.75 -11.58
N ALA A 27 -7.05 -1.49 -10.83
CA ALA A 27 -6.93 -2.93 -11.02
C ALA A 27 -8.25 -3.68 -10.76
N ILE A 28 -8.98 -3.29 -9.72
CA ILE A 28 -10.29 -3.84 -9.40
C ILE A 28 -11.30 -3.51 -10.51
N LEU A 29 -11.31 -2.27 -10.99
CA LEU A 29 -12.19 -1.85 -12.10
C LEU A 29 -11.90 -2.65 -13.38
N ASP A 30 -10.64 -2.76 -13.76
CA ASP A 30 -10.23 -3.34 -15.04
C ASP A 30 -10.28 -4.88 -15.03
N ARG A 31 -10.06 -5.53 -13.88
CA ARG A 31 -9.84 -6.99 -13.78
C ARG A 31 -10.70 -7.70 -12.73
N GLY A 32 -11.55 -6.96 -12.03
CA GLY A 32 -12.40 -7.47 -10.94
C GLY A 32 -11.66 -7.78 -9.64
N ARG A 33 -10.32 -7.64 -9.59
CA ARG A 33 -9.46 -7.89 -8.42
C ARG A 33 -8.14 -7.13 -8.48
N ALA A 34 -7.55 -6.86 -7.31
CA ALA A 34 -6.18 -6.40 -7.18
C ALA A 34 -5.33 -7.45 -6.44
N ARG A 35 -4.10 -7.67 -6.92
CA ARG A 35 -3.08 -8.44 -6.21
C ARG A 35 -1.94 -7.50 -5.86
N ILE A 36 -1.58 -7.44 -4.59
CA ILE A 36 -0.54 -6.54 -4.09
C ILE A 36 0.53 -7.33 -3.34
N VAL A 37 1.74 -6.78 -3.32
CA VAL A 37 2.83 -7.26 -2.47
C VAL A 37 3.19 -6.13 -1.51
N VAL A 38 3.23 -6.43 -0.21
CA VAL A 38 3.58 -5.47 0.84
C VAL A 38 4.95 -5.82 1.40
N ALA A 39 5.82 -4.82 1.57
CA ALA A 39 7.17 -5.01 2.12
C ALA A 39 7.15 -5.09 3.65
N THR A 40 8.18 -5.72 4.23
CA THR A 40 8.41 -5.74 5.68
C THR A 40 9.04 -4.43 6.18
N GLY A 41 8.88 -4.14 7.47
CA GLY A 41 9.64 -3.10 8.20
C GLY A 41 8.80 -1.93 8.71
N THR A 42 9.29 -1.28 9.76
CA THR A 42 8.58 -0.20 10.48
C THR A 42 8.38 1.07 9.63
N SER A 43 9.15 1.23 8.56
CA SER A 43 8.97 2.32 7.59
C SER A 43 7.63 2.23 6.85
N GLN A 44 7.02 1.03 6.78
CA GLN A 44 5.73 0.81 6.12
C GLN A 44 4.52 1.21 6.98
N LEU A 45 4.67 1.34 8.31
CA LEU A 45 3.53 1.49 9.23
C LEU A 45 2.64 2.68 8.88
N ASP A 46 3.23 3.86 8.67
CA ASP A 46 2.46 5.07 8.34
C ASP A 46 1.82 4.99 6.94
N PHE A 47 2.48 4.31 5.99
CA PHE A 47 1.95 4.07 4.66
C PHE A 47 0.74 3.11 4.72
N LEU A 48 0.83 2.03 5.49
CA LEU A 48 -0.24 1.05 5.64
C LEU A 48 -1.42 1.63 6.42
N ASP A 49 -1.17 2.43 7.47
CA ASP A 49 -2.21 3.18 8.17
C ASP A 49 -2.94 4.14 7.22
N ALA A 50 -2.21 4.88 6.38
CA ALA A 50 -2.82 5.76 5.38
C ALA A 50 -3.58 4.98 4.29
N LEU A 51 -3.03 3.86 3.80
CA LEU A 51 -3.64 3.05 2.74
C LEU A 51 -4.92 2.37 3.21
N THR A 52 -4.94 1.84 4.43
CA THR A 52 -6.13 1.18 5.00
C THR A 52 -7.28 2.15 5.26
N LYS A 53 -6.99 3.44 5.42
CA LYS A 53 -7.99 4.52 5.53
C LYS A 53 -8.44 5.08 4.18
N ALA A 54 -7.82 4.69 3.07
CA ALA A 54 -8.18 5.18 1.75
C ALA A 54 -9.60 4.73 1.37
N GLU A 55 -10.39 5.67 0.88
CA GLU A 55 -11.78 5.41 0.51
C GLU A 55 -11.88 4.63 -0.81
N ASN A 56 -13.03 3.96 -0.98
CA ASN A 56 -13.43 3.33 -2.23
C ASN A 56 -12.51 2.19 -2.71
N ILE A 57 -11.84 1.49 -1.78
CA ILE A 57 -11.18 0.21 -2.05
C ILE A 57 -12.12 -0.93 -1.62
N ASP A 58 -12.54 -1.77 -2.56
CA ASP A 58 -13.25 -3.01 -2.24
C ASP A 58 -12.24 -4.08 -1.78
N TRP A 59 -11.95 -4.09 -0.48
CA TRP A 59 -10.98 -5.01 0.13
C TRP A 59 -11.31 -6.49 -0.07
N LYS A 60 -12.58 -6.85 -0.31
CA LYS A 60 -12.97 -8.24 -0.60
C LYS A 60 -12.44 -8.72 -1.95
N ARG A 61 -11.99 -7.80 -2.81
CA ARG A 61 -11.39 -8.08 -4.13
C ARG A 61 -9.89 -7.91 -4.14
N VAL A 62 -9.27 -7.71 -2.97
CA VAL A 62 -7.82 -7.56 -2.83
C VAL A 62 -7.24 -8.86 -2.27
N GLU A 63 -6.25 -9.41 -2.96
CA GLU A 63 -5.40 -10.49 -2.47
C GLU A 63 -4.02 -9.90 -2.17
N MET A 64 -3.52 -10.08 -0.96
CA MET A 64 -2.24 -9.52 -0.51
C MET A 64 -1.25 -10.63 -0.24
N PHE A 65 -0.03 -10.44 -0.76
CA PHE A 65 1.15 -11.22 -0.42
C PHE A 65 2.08 -10.36 0.41
N HIS A 66 2.69 -10.95 1.43
CA HIS A 66 3.81 -10.32 2.11
C HIS A 66 5.10 -10.65 1.36
N LEU A 67 6.01 -9.68 1.20
CA LEU A 67 7.23 -9.84 0.40
C LEU A 67 8.23 -10.80 1.06
N ASP A 68 8.39 -10.65 2.37
CA ASP A 68 9.35 -11.32 3.24
C ASP A 68 8.79 -11.29 4.67
N GLU A 69 9.32 -12.03 5.64
CA GLU A 69 8.89 -11.90 7.05
C GLU A 69 10.02 -12.35 7.97
N TYR A 70 10.06 -11.80 9.18
CA TYR A 70 10.99 -12.23 10.21
C TYR A 70 10.56 -13.59 10.78
N VAL A 71 11.42 -14.59 10.61
CA VAL A 71 11.22 -15.92 11.20
C VAL A 71 11.79 -15.94 12.62
N GLY A 72 11.00 -16.39 13.60
CA GLY A 72 11.47 -16.64 14.96
C GLY A 72 11.62 -15.40 15.84
N LEU A 73 10.89 -14.31 15.53
CA LEU A 73 10.69 -13.24 16.52
C LEU A 73 9.87 -13.77 17.71
N PRO A 74 10.17 -13.33 18.95
CA PRO A 74 9.47 -13.75 20.16
C PRO A 74 8.00 -13.32 20.17
#